data_AF-A0A7C7FZT1-F1
#
_entry.id   AF-A0A7C7FZT1-F1
#
_cell.length_a   1.000
_cell.length_b   1.000
_cell.length_c   1.000
_cell.angle_alpha   90.00
_cell.angle_beta   90.00
_cell.angle_gamma   90.00
#
_symmetry.space_group_name_H-M   'P 1'
#
loop_
_entity.id
_entity.type
_entity.pdbx_description
1 polymer ?
#
loop_
_entity_poly.entity_id
_entity_poly.type
_entity_poly.pdbx_seq_one_letter_code
_entity_poly.pdbx_strand_id
1 'polypeptide(L)'
;MRNRKTELIKPIFDLDGTVIIGKIGLFNWNNPKAILKLRPEHLTELGVRIKKSEKMFDILTARGSDEKVFIRKALEKIGMNVRRIITVGSKNKELNKNNRVPRKKQWIVKVIQRKLVDNEKRNLKGLIEIGLGELY
;
A
#
# COMPACT_ATOMS: atom_id res chain seq x y z
N MET A 1 28.15 -6.82 -8.32
CA MET A 1 26.82 -6.23 -8.66
C MET A 1 25.93 -6.31 -7.43
N ARG A 2 25.23 -5.24 -7.03
CA ARG A 2 24.26 -5.32 -5.91
C ARG A 2 23.06 -6.17 -6.33
N ASN A 3 22.64 -7.08 -5.45
CA ASN A 3 21.44 -7.89 -5.69
C ASN A 3 20.20 -6.99 -5.57
N ARG A 4 19.59 -6.65 -6.72
CA ARG A 4 18.40 -5.77 -6.76
C ARG A 4 17.27 -6.29 -5.88
N LYS A 5 17.16 -7.61 -5.70
CA LYS A 5 16.13 -8.25 -4.86
C LYS A 5 16.24 -7.90 -3.37
N THR A 6 17.39 -7.42 -2.90
CA THR A 6 17.58 -7.01 -1.50
C THR A 6 17.61 -5.51 -1.31
N GLU A 7 17.56 -4.71 -2.38
CA GLU A 7 17.46 -3.25 -2.27
C GLU A 7 16.03 -2.83 -1.94
N LEU A 8 15.88 -1.83 -1.08
CA LEU A 8 14.58 -1.30 -0.67
C LEU A 8 14.26 0.00 -1.43
N ILE A 9 13.07 0.06 -2.03
CA ILE A 9 12.47 1.31 -2.48
C ILE A 9 12.12 2.15 -1.25
N LYS A 10 12.74 3.34 -1.14
CA LYS A 10 12.69 4.16 0.07
C LYS A 10 11.27 4.61 0.45
N PRO A 11 10.37 5.03 -0.47
CA PRO A 11 8.99 5.32 -0.07
C PRO A 11 8.25 4.10 0.53
N ILE A 12 7.19 4.38 1.29
CA ILE A 12 6.16 3.42 1.64
C ILE A 12 4.91 3.74 0.84
N PHE A 13 4.23 2.72 0.32
CA PHE A 13 3.16 2.92 -0.66
C PHE A 13 1.81 2.55 -0.08
N ASP A 14 0.78 3.34 -0.33
CA ASP A 14 -0.58 2.81 -0.24
C ASP A 14 -0.81 1.71 -1.29
N LEU A 15 -1.84 0.91 -1.08
CA LEU A 15 -2.17 -0.22 -1.94
C LEU A 15 -3.31 0.11 -2.92
N ASP A 16 -4.40 0.70 -2.43
CA ASP A 16 -5.70 0.75 -3.11
C ASP A 16 -5.87 2.07 -3.86
N GLY A 17 -5.71 2.02 -5.18
CA GLY A 17 -5.62 3.18 -6.05
C GLY A 17 -4.21 3.74 -6.20
N THR A 18 -3.23 3.23 -5.46
CA THR A 18 -1.81 3.62 -5.58
C THR A 18 -0.96 2.56 -6.26
N VAL A 19 -0.87 1.34 -5.73
CA VAL A 19 -0.11 0.23 -6.36
C VAL A 19 -1.01 -0.63 -7.24
N ILE A 20 -2.26 -0.85 -6.79
CA ILE A 20 -3.30 -1.61 -7.48
C ILE A 20 -4.43 -0.65 -7.81
N ILE A 21 -5.09 -0.82 -8.95
CA ILE A 21 -6.26 -0.03 -9.33
C ILE A 21 -7.40 -0.24 -8.30
N GLY A 22 -7.99 0.84 -7.78
CA GLY A 22 -8.89 0.74 -6.62
C GLY A 22 -10.36 0.39 -6.89
N LYS A 23 -10.82 0.49 -8.14
CA LYS A 23 -12.24 0.34 -8.53
C LYS A 23 -12.59 -0.97 -9.24
N ILE A 24 -11.69 -1.97 -9.21
CA ILE A 24 -11.86 -3.25 -9.92
C ILE A 24 -12.35 -4.40 -9.02
N GLY A 25 -12.85 -4.09 -7.81
CA GLY A 25 -13.49 -5.09 -6.94
C GLY A 25 -12.55 -6.10 -6.27
N LEU A 26 -11.22 -5.96 -6.40
CA LEU A 26 -10.22 -6.78 -5.67
C LEU A 26 -10.20 -6.52 -4.16
N PHE A 27 -10.96 -5.52 -3.74
CA PHE A 27 -10.82 -4.77 -2.52
C PHE A 27 -12.13 -4.80 -1.73
N ASN A 28 -12.69 -6.01 -1.63
CA ASN A 28 -14.01 -6.28 -1.09
C ASN A 28 -13.97 -6.57 0.42
N TRP A 29 -14.56 -5.69 1.23
CA TRP A 29 -14.63 -5.83 2.69
C TRP A 29 -15.37 -7.09 3.16
N ASN A 30 -16.34 -7.58 2.37
CA ASN A 30 -17.08 -8.80 2.68
C ASN A 30 -16.36 -10.06 2.16
N ASN A 31 -15.33 -9.89 1.32
CA ASN A 31 -14.53 -10.99 0.81
C ASN A 31 -13.04 -10.59 0.72
N PRO A 32 -12.30 -10.69 1.85
CA PRO A 32 -10.85 -10.48 1.90
C PRO A 32 -10.03 -11.27 0.87
N LYS A 33 -10.55 -12.40 0.38
CA LYS A 33 -9.87 -13.25 -0.62
C LYS A 33 -10.03 -12.72 -2.04
N ALA A 34 -10.87 -11.70 -2.28
CA ALA A 34 -11.06 -11.11 -3.61
C ALA A 34 -9.73 -10.66 -4.25
N ILE A 35 -8.79 -10.17 -3.43
CA ILE A 35 -7.46 -9.75 -3.88
C ILE A 35 -6.64 -10.88 -4.50
N LEU A 36 -6.94 -12.16 -4.21
CA LEU A 36 -6.23 -13.30 -4.81
C LEU A 36 -6.48 -13.43 -6.32
N LYS A 37 -7.48 -12.71 -6.86
CA LYS A 37 -7.73 -12.55 -8.30
C LYS A 37 -6.85 -11.47 -8.95
N LEU A 38 -5.89 -10.90 -8.21
CA LEU A 38 -4.93 -9.92 -8.75
C LEU A 38 -4.17 -10.52 -9.94
N ARG A 39 -4.02 -9.71 -10.99
CA ARG A 39 -3.28 -10.02 -12.23
C ARG A 39 -2.42 -8.80 -12.59
N PRO A 40 -1.37 -8.95 -13.40
CA PRO A 40 -0.48 -7.84 -13.77
C PRO A 40 -1.21 -6.62 -14.37
N GLU A 41 -2.30 -6.81 -15.13
CA GLU A 41 -3.07 -5.71 -15.72
C GLU A 41 -3.86 -4.87 -14.70
N HIS A 42 -3.97 -5.34 -13.46
CA HIS A 42 -4.64 -4.63 -12.37
C HIS A 42 -3.70 -3.66 -11.62
N LEU A 43 -2.42 -3.63 -11.98
CA LEU A 43 -1.46 -2.68 -11.43
C LEU A 43 -1.69 -1.28 -12.01
N THR A 44 -1.48 -0.26 -11.18
CA THR A 44 -1.34 1.12 -11.67
C THR A 44 0.00 1.29 -12.40
N GLU A 45 0.23 2.44 -13.05
CA GLU A 45 1.55 2.74 -13.63
C GLU A 45 2.68 2.66 -12.60
N LEU A 46 2.46 3.19 -11.39
CA LEU A 46 3.41 3.06 -10.29
C LEU A 46 3.61 1.60 -9.88
N GLY A 47 2.53 0.81 -9.80
CA GLY A 47 2.62 -0.62 -9.53
C GLY A 47 3.48 -1.36 -10.56
N VAL A 48 3.34 -1.02 -11.85
CA VAL A 48 4.18 -1.56 -12.94
C VAL A 48 5.64 -1.17 -12.77
N ARG A 49 5.93 0.09 -12.41
CA ARG A 49 7.30 0.56 -12.15
C ARG A 49 7.94 -0.16 -10.96
N ILE A 50 7.21 -0.33 -9.85
CA ILE A 50 7.66 -1.08 -8.68
C ILE A 50 7.97 -2.52 -9.08
N LYS A 51 7.06 -3.20 -9.79
CA LYS A 51 7.26 -4.58 -10.28
C LYS A 51 8.52 -4.70 -11.14
N LYS A 52 8.70 -3.80 -12.12
CA LYS A 52 9.88 -3.79 -13.01
C LYS A 52 11.20 -3.53 -12.27
N SER A 53 11.17 -2.87 -11.12
CA SER A 53 12.40 -2.58 -10.36
C SER A 53 13.02 -3.82 -9.72
N GLU A 54 12.23 -4.89 -9.49
CA GLU A 54 12.59 -6.10 -8.74
C GLU A 54 13.03 -5.87 -7.28
N LYS A 55 13.03 -4.61 -6.84
CA LYS A 55 13.41 -4.18 -5.49
C LYS A 55 12.31 -4.49 -4.48
N MET A 56 12.72 -4.65 -3.24
CA MET A 56 11.79 -4.71 -2.13
C MET A 56 11.03 -3.40 -1.97
N PHE A 57 9.77 -3.48 -1.57
CA PHE A 57 8.99 -2.31 -1.17
C PHE A 57 8.07 -2.64 0.01
N ASP A 58 7.63 -1.59 0.70
CA ASP A 58 6.72 -1.70 1.82
C ASP A 58 5.37 -1.07 1.50
N ILE A 59 4.31 -1.62 2.08
CA ILE A 59 2.93 -1.18 1.93
C ILE A 59 2.41 -0.62 3.25
N LEU A 60 1.68 0.50 3.19
CA LEU A 60 0.91 1.09 4.27
C LEU A 60 -0.55 1.29 3.83
N THR A 61 -1.40 0.34 4.19
CA THR A 61 -2.76 0.22 3.64
C THR A 61 -3.85 0.42 4.69
N ALA A 62 -4.97 0.98 4.27
CA ALA A 62 -6.21 1.09 5.07
C ALA A 62 -6.93 -0.24 5.29
N ARG A 63 -6.40 -1.35 4.78
CA ARG A 63 -6.98 -2.71 4.91
C ARG A 63 -6.85 -3.26 6.33
N GLY A 64 -7.67 -4.27 6.63
CA GLY A 64 -7.66 -5.02 7.88
C GLY A 64 -6.42 -5.93 8.01
N SER A 65 -6.04 -6.24 9.25
CA SER A 65 -4.87 -7.09 9.54
C SER A 65 -5.00 -8.52 9.02
N ASP A 66 -6.22 -9.04 8.92
CA ASP A 66 -6.56 -10.34 8.35
C ASP A 66 -6.35 -10.41 6.83
N GLU A 67 -6.45 -9.27 6.13
CA GLU A 67 -6.25 -9.19 4.68
C GLU A 67 -4.75 -9.31 4.32
N LYS A 68 -3.86 -9.06 5.29
CA LYS A 68 -2.40 -9.02 5.10
C LYS A 68 -1.85 -10.28 4.42
N VAL A 69 -2.33 -11.46 4.81
CA VAL A 69 -1.89 -12.73 4.22
C VAL A 69 -2.32 -12.86 2.76
N PHE A 70 -3.51 -12.40 2.42
CA PHE A 70 -4.03 -12.47 1.05
C PHE A 70 -3.36 -11.43 0.15
N ILE A 71 -3.14 -10.21 0.65
CA ILE A 71 -2.40 -9.15 -0.04
C ILE A 71 -1.00 -9.65 -0.39
N ARG A 72 -0.27 -10.23 0.58
CA ARG A 72 1.06 -10.79 0.35
C ARG A 72 1.04 -11.85 -0.76
N LYS A 73 0.19 -12.88 -0.61
CA LYS A 73 0.07 -13.97 -1.58
C LYS A 73 -0.27 -13.46 -2.98
N ALA A 74 -1.17 -12.50 -3.09
CA ALA A 74 -1.58 -11.92 -4.37
C ALA A 74 -0.43 -11.19 -5.09
N LEU A 75 0.32 -10.36 -4.36
CA LEU A 75 1.44 -9.59 -4.90
C LEU A 75 2.64 -10.47 -5.27
N GLU A 76 2.98 -11.44 -4.41
CA GLU A 76 4.05 -12.40 -4.67
C GLU A 76 3.72 -13.30 -5.87
N LYS A 77 2.45 -13.71 -6.04
CA LYS A 77 1.98 -14.49 -7.19
C LYS A 77 2.22 -13.78 -8.53
N ILE A 78 2.13 -12.45 -8.56
CA ILE A 78 2.42 -11.67 -9.78
C ILE A 78 3.89 -11.21 -9.86
N GLY A 79 4.77 -11.76 -9.02
CA GLY A 79 6.21 -11.52 -9.06
C GLY A 79 6.67 -10.21 -8.40
N MET A 80 5.87 -9.63 -7.49
CA MET A 80 6.28 -8.44 -6.75
C MET A 80 7.03 -8.81 -5.45
N ASN A 81 8.09 -8.07 -5.16
CA ASN A 81 8.97 -8.33 -4.02
C ASN A 81 8.53 -7.52 -2.79
N VAL A 82 7.45 -7.95 -2.12
CA VAL A 82 6.88 -7.25 -0.97
C VAL A 82 7.66 -7.58 0.30
N ARG A 83 8.27 -6.58 0.94
CA ARG A 83 8.97 -6.76 2.21
C ARG A 83 8.01 -6.67 3.39
N ARG A 84 7.43 -5.51 3.65
CA ARG A 84 6.47 -5.30 4.76
C ARG A 84 5.10 -4.86 4.26
N ILE A 85 4.06 -5.32 4.97
CA ILE A 85 2.69 -4.83 4.84
C ILE A 85 2.22 -4.36 6.20
N ILE A 86 1.89 -3.08 6.30
CA ILE A 86 1.38 -2.43 7.49
C ILE A 86 -0.09 -2.07 7.24
N THR A 87 -0.96 -2.68 8.02
CA THR A 87 -2.43 -2.51 7.94
C THR A 87 -2.87 -1.57 9.06
N VAL A 88 -3.53 -0.47 8.73
CA VAL A 88 -3.96 0.52 9.74
C VAL A 88 -5.48 0.61 9.93
N GLY A 89 -6.26 -0.02 9.04
CA GLY A 89 -7.71 -0.06 9.16
C GLY A 89 -8.23 -1.33 9.82
N SER A 90 -9.55 -1.42 9.84
CA SER A 90 -10.35 -2.51 10.38
C SER A 90 -11.26 -3.07 9.29
N LYS A 91 -11.63 -4.35 9.39
CA LYS A 91 -12.67 -4.95 8.53
C LYS A 91 -13.99 -4.20 8.60
N ASN A 92 -14.31 -3.66 9.78
CA ASN A 92 -15.50 -2.85 9.96
C ASN A 92 -15.22 -1.42 9.45
N LYS A 93 -15.79 -1.09 8.28
CA LYS A 93 -15.70 0.24 7.67
C LYS A 93 -16.15 1.36 8.61
N GLU A 94 -17.07 1.08 9.52
CA GLU A 94 -17.52 2.06 10.52
C GLU A 94 -16.44 2.38 11.54
N LEU A 95 -15.59 1.42 11.90
CA LEU A 95 -14.43 1.64 12.78
C LEU A 95 -13.30 2.41 12.08
N ASN A 96 -13.37 2.52 10.76
CA ASN A 96 -12.47 3.36 9.96
C ASN A 96 -13.00 4.80 9.80
N LYS A 97 -14.17 5.13 10.35
CA LYS A 97 -14.70 6.51 10.43
C LYS A 97 -13.81 7.38 11.36
N ASN A 98 -14.01 8.69 11.35
CA ASN A 98 -13.32 9.68 12.21
C ASN A 98 -11.81 9.89 11.95
N ASN A 99 -11.37 9.89 10.69
CA ASN A 99 -9.98 10.20 10.30
C ASN A 99 -8.91 9.30 10.97
N ARG A 100 -9.30 8.14 11.53
CA ARG A 100 -8.37 7.24 12.23
C ARG A 100 -7.32 6.67 11.31
N VAL A 101 -7.70 6.25 10.11
CA VAL A 101 -6.79 5.74 9.08
C VAL A 101 -5.77 6.83 8.66
N PRO A 102 -6.20 8.03 8.22
CA PRO A 102 -5.28 9.13 7.94
C PRO A 102 -4.30 9.43 9.08
N ARG A 103 -4.81 9.59 10.32
CA ARG A 103 -3.98 9.89 11.50
C ARG A 103 -2.92 8.82 11.76
N LYS A 104 -3.30 7.54 11.68
CA LYS A 104 -2.36 6.42 11.85
C LYS A 104 -1.31 6.38 10.75
N LYS A 105 -1.70 6.59 9.49
CA LYS A 105 -0.74 6.63 8.39
C LYS A 105 0.27 7.75 8.58
N GLN A 106 -0.21 8.96 8.88
CA GLN A 106 0.63 10.13 9.14
C GLN A 106 1.60 9.91 10.31
N TRP A 107 1.10 9.32 11.42
CA TRP A 107 1.93 9.00 12.57
C TRP A 107 3.04 7.99 12.21
N ILE A 108 2.70 6.87 11.53
CA ILE A 108 3.69 5.87 11.11
C ILE A 108 4.78 6.50 10.26
N VAL A 109 4.39 7.30 9.26
CA VAL A 109 5.30 7.98 8.33
C VAL A 109 6.27 8.90 9.06
N LYS A 110 5.76 9.69 10.02
CA LYS A 110 6.58 10.56 10.88
C LYS A 110 7.51 9.77 11.80
N VAL A 111 7.12 8.59 12.27
CA VAL A 111 7.99 7.74 13.09
C VAL A 111 9.09 7.09 12.25
N ILE A 112 8.75 6.53 11.10
CA ILE A 112 9.72 5.80 10.27
C ILE A 112 10.57 6.71 9.37
N GLN A 113 10.23 8.00 9.28
CA GLN A 113 10.92 9.02 8.46
C GLN A 113 11.09 8.60 7.00
N ARG A 114 10.03 8.03 6.41
CA ARG A 114 9.98 7.61 5.00
C ARG A 114 8.74 8.16 4.33
N LYS A 115 8.92 8.75 3.15
CA LYS A 115 7.84 9.32 2.35
C LYS A 115 6.70 8.32 2.10
N LEU A 116 5.46 8.75 2.28
CA LEU A 116 4.24 8.04 1.89
C LEU A 116 3.80 8.49 0.50
N VAL A 117 3.63 7.52 -0.39
CA VAL A 117 2.97 7.70 -1.69
C VAL A 117 1.55 7.14 -1.58
N ASP A 118 0.55 7.98 -1.79
CA ASP A 118 -0.87 7.66 -1.56
C ASP A 118 -1.74 8.44 -2.54
N ASN A 119 -2.84 7.85 -3.01
CA ASN A 119 -3.79 8.52 -3.91
C ASN A 119 -4.84 9.35 -3.15
N GLU A 120 -5.01 9.12 -1.84
CA GLU A 120 -5.99 9.82 -1.01
C GLU A 120 -5.33 11.02 -0.31
N LYS A 121 -5.67 12.23 -0.78
CA LYS A 121 -5.15 13.51 -0.24
C LYS A 121 -5.26 13.62 1.29
N ARG A 122 -6.33 13.09 1.89
CA ARG A 122 -6.50 13.14 3.36
C ARG A 122 -5.40 12.38 4.11
N ASN A 123 -4.89 11.28 3.55
CA ASN A 123 -3.79 10.53 4.15
C ASN A 123 -2.48 11.35 4.14
N LEU A 124 -2.34 12.28 3.21
CA LEU A 124 -1.12 13.08 2.98
C LEU A 124 -1.13 14.46 3.65
N LYS A 125 -2.24 14.87 4.27
CA LYS A 125 -2.37 16.18 4.92
C LYS A 125 -1.24 16.42 5.92
N GLY A 126 -0.51 17.52 5.76
CA GLY A 126 0.64 17.90 6.58
C GLY A 126 1.90 17.03 6.37
N LEU A 127 1.86 15.97 5.55
CA LEU A 127 3.06 15.20 5.17
C LEU A 127 3.76 15.82 3.96
N ILE A 128 3.00 16.35 3.00
CA ILE A 128 3.53 17.00 1.79
C ILE A 128 4.40 18.21 2.18
N GLU A 129 3.90 19.04 3.09
CA GLU A 129 4.60 20.25 3.59
C GLU A 129 5.96 19.95 4.21
N ILE A 130 6.12 18.77 4.82
CA ILE A 130 7.37 18.35 5.48
C ILE A 130 8.19 17.35 4.63
N GLY A 131 7.87 17.21 3.33
CA GLY A 131 8.59 16.33 2.41
C GLY A 131 8.38 14.82 2.61
N LEU A 132 7.45 14.42 3.48
CA LEU A 132 7.12 13.02 3.79
C LEU A 132 5.86 12.52 3.08
N GLY A 133 5.24 13.32 2.21
CA GLY A 133 4.06 12.94 1.44
C GLY A 133 4.25 13.17 -0.04
N GLU A 134 3.68 12.30 -0.87
CA GLU A 134 3.62 12.42 -2.32
C GLU A 134 2.27 11.90 -2.79
N LEU A 135 1.54 12.77 -3.50
CA LEU A 135 0.25 12.41 -4.09
C LEU A 135 0.52 11.59 -5.36
N TYR A 136 -0.10 10.42 -5.42
CA TYR A 136 -0.12 9.58 -6.62
C TYR A 136 -1.36 9.86 -7.47
#